data_AF-A0A966UR78-F1
#
_entry.id   AF-A0A966UR78-F1
#
_cell.length_a   1.000
_cell.length_b   1.000
_cell.length_c   1.000
_cell.angle_alpha   90.00
_cell.angle_beta   90.00
_cell.angle_gamma   90.00
#
_symmetry.space_group_name_H-M   'P 1'
#
loop_
_entity.id
_entity.type
_entity.pdbx_description
1 polymer ?
#
loop_
_entity_poly.entity_id
_entity_poly.type
_entity_poly.pdbx_seq_one_letter_code
_entity_poly.pdbx_strand_id
1 'polypeptide(L)'
;MKKDIAKKWVKALRSGKYKQGKGYLKQFTSKNEPRHCCLGVLCELYNETMKKNHKKALLTEEMEDDVSGTSFVRFNTVDGGLPQAVRKWAGIKKHLGNFIVSNIDITGFKYNTEECLADLNDDGKKFSTIADIIEKNVENI
;
A
#
# COMPACT_ATOMS: atom_id res chain seq x y z
N MET A 1 -6.66 7.65 -8.16
CA MET A 1 -6.59 7.93 -6.71
C MET A 1 -6.60 9.44 -6.46
N LYS A 2 -6.83 9.90 -5.24
CA LYS A 2 -6.87 11.33 -4.92
C LYS A 2 -5.46 11.92 -4.95
N LYS A 3 -5.27 13.01 -5.72
CA LYS A 3 -3.95 13.63 -5.98
C LYS A 3 -3.24 14.10 -4.70
N ASP A 4 -3.97 14.63 -3.73
CA ASP A 4 -3.41 15.10 -2.47
C ASP A 4 -2.90 13.95 -1.58
N ILE A 5 -3.61 12.82 -1.58
CA ILE A 5 -3.18 11.60 -0.89
C ILE A 5 -1.97 10.97 -1.57
N ALA A 6 -1.96 10.92 -2.90
CA ALA A 6 -0.82 10.43 -3.67
C ALA A 6 0.46 11.22 -3.33
N LYS A 7 0.39 12.56 -3.28
CA LYS A 7 1.53 13.41 -2.91
C LYS A 7 2.06 13.11 -1.51
N LYS A 8 1.17 12.93 -0.51
CA LYS A 8 1.56 12.56 0.85
C LYS A 8 2.23 11.19 0.90
N TRP A 9 1.68 10.24 0.16
CA TRP A 9 2.19 8.87 0.11
C TRP A 9 3.56 8.79 -0.55
N VAL A 10 3.72 9.41 -1.73
CA VAL A 10 5.00 9.55 -2.44
C VAL A 10 6.06 10.20 -1.56
N LYS A 11 5.71 11.29 -0.86
CA LYS A 11 6.61 11.95 0.09
C LYS A 11 7.03 11.01 1.23
N ALA A 12 6.09 10.26 1.80
CA ALA A 12 6.38 9.31 2.86
C ALA A 12 7.31 8.18 2.40
N LEU A 13 7.06 7.60 1.23
CA LEU A 13 7.92 6.56 0.64
C LEU A 13 9.34 7.06 0.39
N ARG A 14 9.50 8.31 -0.08
CA ARG A 14 10.80 8.95 -0.33
C ARG A 14 11.50 9.45 0.95
N SER A 15 10.82 9.53 2.09
CA SER A 15 11.34 10.20 3.30
C SER A 15 12.42 9.43 4.06
N GLY A 16 12.54 8.11 3.84
CA GLY A 16 13.42 7.25 4.64
C GLY A 16 12.91 6.93 6.06
N LYS A 17 11.78 7.53 6.50
CA LYS A 17 11.10 7.26 7.78
C LYS A 17 10.61 5.81 7.86
N TYR A 18 10.02 5.30 6.77
CA TYR A 18 9.50 3.94 6.69
C TYR A 18 10.57 3.02 6.09
N LYS A 19 10.78 1.86 6.72
CA LYS A 19 11.69 0.84 6.22
C LYS A 19 10.90 -0.19 5.43
N GLN A 20 11.35 -0.50 4.21
CA GLN A 20 10.63 -1.40 3.31
C GLN A 20 10.67 -2.85 3.80
N GLY A 21 9.51 -3.51 3.80
CA GLY A 21 9.30 -4.93 4.02
C GLY A 21 8.53 -5.55 2.84
N LYS A 22 8.21 -6.84 2.94
CA LYS A 22 7.52 -7.61 1.89
C LYS A 22 6.48 -8.54 2.50
N GLY A 23 5.51 -8.99 1.71
CA GLY A 23 4.52 -10.03 2.08
C GLY A 23 3.42 -9.57 3.03
N TYR A 24 3.66 -8.55 3.86
CA TYR A 24 2.69 -7.99 4.79
C TYR A 24 2.63 -6.47 4.69
N LEU A 25 1.46 -5.88 4.99
CA LEU A 25 1.31 -4.43 5.09
C LEU A 25 2.31 -3.84 6.09
N LYS A 26 2.41 -4.46 7.26
CA LYS A 26 3.40 -4.14 8.27
C LYS A 26 3.83 -5.42 8.97
N GLN A 27 5.14 -5.59 9.10
CA GLN A 27 5.77 -6.69 9.81
C GLN A 27 6.87 -6.17 10.72
N PHE A 28 7.45 -7.06 11.51
CA PHE A 28 8.58 -6.75 12.38
C PHE A 28 9.76 -7.66 12.06
N THR A 29 10.97 -7.11 12.20
CA THR A 29 12.18 -7.94 12.19
C THR A 29 12.31 -8.71 13.51
N SER A 30 13.25 -9.65 13.60
CA SER A 30 13.58 -10.34 14.87
C SER A 30 14.04 -9.40 15.99
N LYS A 31 14.42 -8.16 15.67
CA LYS A 31 14.74 -7.09 16.64
C LYS A 31 13.54 -6.21 16.97
N ASN A 32 12.34 -6.63 16.59
CA ASN A 32 11.09 -5.89 16.70
C ASN A 32 11.10 -4.53 15.96
N GLU A 33 11.87 -4.40 14.88
CA GLU A 33 11.87 -3.17 14.08
C GLU A 33 10.77 -3.23 13.02
N PRO A 34 9.95 -2.18 12.86
CA PRO A 34 8.88 -2.19 11.88
C PRO A 34 9.44 -2.16 10.45
N ARG A 35 8.78 -2.92 9.58
CA ARG A 35 8.94 -2.90 8.13
C ARG A 35 7.56 -2.82 7.49
N HIS A 36 7.46 -2.09 6.39
CA HIS A 36 6.17 -1.85 5.71
C HIS A 36 6.29 -2.18 4.23
N CYS A 37 5.25 -2.77 3.65
CA CYS A 37 5.10 -2.67 2.19
C CYS A 37 4.62 -1.26 1.82
N CYS A 38 4.64 -0.92 0.53
CA CYS A 38 4.19 0.40 0.07
C CYS A 38 2.74 0.72 0.50
N LEU A 39 1.83 -0.27 0.46
CA LEU A 39 0.43 -0.12 0.89
C LEU A 39 0.30 0.03 2.40
N GLY A 40 1.19 -0.60 3.18
CA GLY A 40 1.22 -0.43 4.63
C GLY A 40 1.59 0.99 5.06
N VAL A 41 2.49 1.65 4.32
CA VAL A 41 2.77 3.07 4.53
C VAL A 41 1.50 3.91 4.32
N LEU A 42 0.65 3.56 3.35
CA LEU A 42 -0.63 4.25 3.14
C LEU A 42 -1.61 4.03 4.31
N CYS A 43 -1.63 2.84 4.92
CA CYS A 43 -2.39 2.58 6.14
C CYS A 43 -1.91 3.43 7.33
N GLU A 44 -0.60 3.56 7.52
CA GLU A 44 -0.02 4.42 8.57
C GLU A 44 -0.42 5.89 8.35
N LEU A 45 -0.33 6.41 7.12
CA LEU A 45 -0.75 7.78 6.79
C LEU A 45 -2.24 8.02 7.03
N TYR A 46 -3.09 7.02 6.75
CA TYR A 46 -4.52 7.08 7.08
C TYR A 46 -4.70 7.23 8.59
N ASN A 47 -4.06 6.37 9.39
CA ASN A 47 -4.17 6.41 10.85
C ASN A 47 -3.65 7.72 11.44
N GLU A 48 -2.49 8.20 10.98
CA GLU A 48 -1.94 9.51 11.37
C GLU A 48 -2.94 10.64 11.06
N THR A 49 -3.57 10.61 9.88
CA THR A 49 -4.58 11.59 9.47
C THR A 49 -5.84 11.52 10.33
N MET A 50 -6.34 10.33 10.66
CA MET A 50 -7.53 10.18 11.49
C MET A 50 -7.28 10.66 12.91
N LYS A 51 -6.16 10.25 13.52
CA LYS A 51 -5.74 10.68 14.87
C LYS A 51 -5.60 12.20 14.95
N LYS A 52 -4.92 12.82 13.97
CA LYS A 52 -4.75 14.28 13.90
C LYS A 52 -6.09 15.04 13.85
N ASN A 53 -7.11 14.43 13.24
CA ASN A 53 -8.43 15.02 13.11
C ASN A 53 -9.43 14.54 14.18
N HIS A 54 -8.97 13.87 15.24
CA HIS A 54 -9.81 13.30 16.30
C HIS A 54 -10.92 12.36 15.77
N LYS A 55 -10.62 11.61 14.69
CA LYS A 55 -11.50 10.62 14.09
C LYS A 55 -11.05 9.20 14.42
N LYS A 56 -11.97 8.24 14.31
CA LYS A 56 -11.68 6.82 14.51
C LYS A 56 -10.62 6.33 13.49
N ALA A 57 -9.49 5.89 14.01
CA ALA A 57 -8.43 5.23 13.24
C ALA A 57 -8.77 3.74 12.98
N LEU A 58 -7.98 3.07 12.16
CA LEU A 58 -8.07 1.62 11.96
C LEU A 58 -7.73 0.91 13.28
N LEU A 59 -8.42 -0.20 13.53
CA LEU A 59 -7.97 -1.19 14.51
C LEU A 59 -6.68 -1.83 13.98
N THR A 60 -5.71 -2.05 14.86
CA THR A 60 -4.46 -2.73 14.54
C THR A 60 -4.27 -3.88 15.50
N GLU A 61 -4.05 -5.08 14.97
CA GLU A 61 -3.86 -6.30 15.74
C GLU A 61 -2.52 -6.91 15.33
N GLU A 62 -1.66 -7.17 16.31
CA GLU A 62 -0.41 -7.91 16.09
C GLU A 62 -0.70 -9.41 16.08
N MET A 63 -0.16 -10.08 15.08
CA MET A 63 -0.33 -11.50 14.80
C MET A 63 1.06 -12.11 14.58
N GLU A 64 1.15 -13.43 14.65
CA GLU A 64 2.32 -14.19 14.24
C GLU A 64 1.91 -15.13 13.11
N ASP A 65 2.74 -15.24 12.09
CA ASP A 65 2.58 -16.21 11.02
C ASP A 65 3.21 -17.54 11.46
N ASP A 66 2.39 -18.54 11.74
CA ASP A 66 2.82 -19.83 12.31
C ASP A 66 3.86 -20.58 11.45
N VAL A 67 3.90 -20.30 10.14
CA VAL A 67 4.81 -20.99 9.20
C VAL A 67 6.18 -20.32 9.20
N SER A 68 6.22 -18.99 9.15
CA SER A 68 7.46 -18.22 9.05
C SER A 68 7.98 -17.70 10.40
N GLY A 69 7.16 -17.73 11.45
CA GLY A 69 7.41 -17.06 12.73
C GLY A 69 7.41 -15.53 12.64
N THR A 70 6.92 -14.96 11.53
CA THR A 70 6.97 -13.51 11.29
C THR A 70 5.85 -12.82 12.05
N SER A 71 6.17 -11.87 12.93
CA SER A 71 5.17 -11.00 13.54
C SER A 71 4.71 -9.92 12.55
N PHE A 72 3.39 -9.75 12.39
CA PHE A 72 2.79 -8.81 11.46
C PHE A 72 1.55 -8.10 12.04
N VAL A 73 1.11 -7.02 11.38
CA VAL A 73 -0.07 -6.25 11.80
C VAL A 73 -1.20 -6.39 10.79
N ARG A 74 -2.38 -6.80 11.27
CA ARG A 74 -3.65 -6.67 10.57
C ARG A 74 -4.23 -5.28 10.80
N PHE A 75 -4.68 -4.63 9.73
CA PHE A 75 -5.39 -3.36 9.80
C PHE A 75 -6.88 -3.60 9.57
N ASN A 76 -7.75 -3.31 10.53
CA ASN A 76 -9.19 -3.64 10.46
C ASN A 76 -9.45 -5.10 10.04
N THR A 77 -8.76 -6.05 10.69
CA THR A 77 -8.99 -7.50 10.55
C THR A 77 -8.87 -8.06 9.12
N VAL A 78 -8.32 -7.33 8.14
CA VAL A 78 -8.14 -7.82 6.77
C VAL A 78 -6.74 -8.35 6.54
N ASP A 79 -6.68 -9.47 5.80
CA ASP A 79 -5.47 -10.09 5.31
C ASP A 79 -5.15 -9.61 3.88
N GLY A 80 -3.88 -9.38 3.60
CA GLY A 80 -3.35 -9.29 2.23
C GLY A 80 -3.56 -7.97 1.48
N GLY A 81 -4.31 -6.97 1.96
CA GLY A 81 -4.50 -5.73 1.19
C GLY A 81 -5.12 -4.55 1.93
N LEU A 82 -5.28 -3.42 1.23
CA LEU A 82 -5.79 -2.18 1.79
C LEU A 82 -7.21 -2.36 2.39
N PRO A 83 -7.43 -1.97 3.66
CA PRO A 83 -8.75 -1.91 4.24
C PRO A 83 -9.68 -0.98 3.44
N GLN A 84 -10.98 -1.29 3.42
CA GLN A 84 -11.97 -0.51 2.67
C GLN A 84 -11.95 0.99 3.05
N ALA A 85 -11.71 1.31 4.32
CA ALA A 85 -11.63 2.68 4.81
C ALA A 85 -10.46 3.44 4.16
N VAL A 86 -9.28 2.80 4.04
CA VAL A 86 -8.10 3.39 3.39
C VAL A 86 -8.34 3.58 1.90
N ARG A 87 -8.93 2.57 1.24
CA ARG A 87 -9.32 2.66 -0.18
C ARG A 87 -10.25 3.83 -0.46
N LYS A 88 -11.34 3.98 0.30
CA LYS A 88 -12.29 5.09 0.17
C LYS A 88 -11.63 6.44 0.45
N TRP A 89 -10.78 6.50 1.48
CA TRP A 89 -10.06 7.72 1.82
C TRP A 89 -9.09 8.14 0.71
N ALA A 90 -8.28 7.22 0.20
CA ALA A 90 -7.27 7.47 -0.83
C ALA A 90 -7.84 7.51 -2.26
N GLY A 91 -9.06 6.99 -2.48
CA GLY A 91 -9.63 6.83 -3.81
C GLY A 91 -8.98 5.72 -4.64
N ILE A 92 -8.53 4.64 -4.00
CA ILE A 92 -7.95 3.46 -4.66
C ILE A 92 -9.03 2.39 -4.81
N LYS A 93 -9.20 1.84 -6.02
CA LYS A 93 -10.30 0.89 -6.30
C LYS A 93 -9.97 -0.52 -5.80
N LYS A 94 -8.81 -1.04 -6.20
CA LYS A 94 -8.39 -2.44 -5.95
C LYS A 94 -7.51 -2.52 -4.70
N HIS A 95 -7.73 -3.54 -3.87
CA HIS A 95 -7.09 -3.65 -2.55
C HIS A 95 -5.57 -3.90 -2.57
N LEU A 96 -5.01 -4.37 -3.68
CA LEU A 96 -3.57 -4.54 -3.86
C LEU A 96 -2.94 -3.35 -4.61
N GLY A 97 -3.72 -2.28 -4.84
CA GLY A 97 -3.27 -1.10 -5.56
C GLY A 97 -3.02 -1.35 -7.05
N ASN A 98 -3.79 -2.25 -7.67
CA ASN A 98 -3.64 -2.48 -9.12
C ASN A 98 -4.02 -1.24 -9.93
N PHE A 99 -3.31 -1.02 -11.04
CA PHE A 99 -3.51 0.10 -11.95
C PHE A 99 -3.30 -0.32 -13.39
N ILE A 100 -4.00 0.36 -14.30
CA ILE A 100 -3.92 0.09 -15.74
C ILE A 100 -2.60 0.66 -16.29
N VAL A 101 -1.84 -0.16 -16.99
CA VAL A 101 -0.55 0.19 -17.62
C VAL A 101 -0.72 0.45 -19.12
N SER A 102 -1.55 -0.34 -19.79
CA SER A 102 -1.86 -0.12 -21.20
C SER A 102 -3.27 -0.61 -21.55
N ASN A 103 -3.84 0.01 -22.58
CA ASN A 103 -5.07 -0.46 -23.23
C ASN A 103 -4.66 -0.97 -24.62
N ILE A 104 -4.80 -2.26 -24.84
CA ILE A 104 -4.48 -2.91 -26.11
C ILE A 104 -5.80 -3.21 -26.81
N ASP A 105 -5.92 -2.79 -28.06
CA ASP A 105 -7.02 -3.18 -28.93
C ASP A 105 -6.54 -4.33 -29.82
N ILE A 106 -7.11 -5.52 -29.62
CA ILE A 106 -6.85 -6.67 -30.47
C ILE A 106 -8.16 -7.01 -31.15
N THR A 107 -8.22 -6.83 -32.48
CA THR A 107 -9.37 -7.18 -33.32
C THR A 107 -10.70 -6.53 -32.90
N GLY A 108 -10.67 -5.32 -32.34
CA GLY A 108 -11.86 -4.60 -31.86
C GLY A 108 -12.24 -4.92 -30.41
N PHE A 109 -11.47 -5.77 -29.72
CA PHE A 109 -11.61 -6.06 -28.30
C PHE A 109 -10.56 -5.28 -27.50
N LYS A 110 -11.03 -4.47 -26.54
CA LYS A 110 -10.17 -3.70 -25.63
C LYS A 110 -9.77 -4.54 -24.43
N TYR A 111 -8.48 -4.75 -24.27
CA TYR A 111 -7.86 -5.40 -23.12
C TYR A 111 -7.05 -4.39 -22.34
N ASN A 112 -7.16 -4.42 -21.02
CA ASN A 112 -6.32 -3.62 -20.15
C ASN A 112 -5.24 -4.52 -19.57
N THR A 113 -3.98 -4.13 -19.70
CA THR A 113 -2.92 -4.72 -18.87
C THR A 113 -2.85 -3.95 -17.57
N GLU A 114 -2.70 -4.67 -16.47
CA GLU A 114 -2.60 -4.08 -15.14
C GLU A 114 -1.31 -4.51 -14.45
N GLU A 115 -0.77 -3.60 -13.64
CA GLU A 115 0.27 -3.90 -12.65
C GLU A 115 -0.31 -3.79 -11.25
N CYS A 116 0.40 -4.33 -10.26
CA CYS A 116 -0.01 -4.41 -8.86
C CYS A 116 1.05 -3.82 -7.94
N LEU A 117 0.73 -2.76 -7.20
CA LEU A 117 1.72 -2.09 -6.34
C LEU A 117 2.26 -2.98 -5.21
N ALA A 118 1.43 -3.93 -4.70
CA ALA A 118 1.89 -4.93 -3.73
C ALA A 118 2.91 -5.89 -4.36
N ASP A 119 2.59 -6.46 -5.52
CA ASP A 119 3.49 -7.40 -6.22
C ASP A 119 4.81 -6.71 -6.58
N LEU A 120 4.75 -5.48 -7.09
CA LEU A 120 5.96 -4.69 -7.37
C LEU A 120 6.85 -4.49 -6.14
N ASN A 121 6.26 -4.33 -4.95
CA ASN A 121 6.99 -4.24 -3.70
C ASN A 121 7.65 -5.58 -3.33
N ASP A 122 6.90 -6.66 -3.45
CA ASP A 122 7.34 -7.99 -3.05
C ASP A 122 8.37 -8.57 -4.01
N ASP A 123 8.29 -8.21 -5.30
CA ASP A 123 9.30 -8.44 -6.33
C ASP A 123 10.59 -7.63 -6.08
N GLY A 124 10.57 -6.68 -5.14
CA GLY A 124 11.75 -5.97 -4.67
C GLY A 124 12.01 -4.62 -5.33
N LYS A 125 11.04 -4.01 -6.03
CA LYS A 125 11.19 -2.61 -6.43
C LYS A 125 11.32 -1.73 -5.18
N LYS A 126 12.28 -0.80 -5.21
CA LYS A 126 12.53 0.11 -4.09
C LYS A 126 11.36 1.09 -3.92
N PHE A 127 11.13 1.54 -2.69
CA PHE A 127 10.16 2.61 -2.39
C PHE A 127 10.29 3.84 -3.27
N SER A 128 11.51 4.28 -3.63
CA SER A 128 11.71 5.39 -4.56
C SER A 128 11.10 5.10 -5.94
N THR A 129 11.36 3.92 -6.50
CA THR A 129 10.81 3.48 -7.79
C THR A 129 9.29 3.34 -7.73
N ILE A 130 8.76 2.75 -6.65
CA ILE A 130 7.30 2.63 -6.47
C ILE A 130 6.66 4.02 -6.34
N ALA A 131 7.32 4.96 -5.66
CA ALA A 131 6.85 6.34 -5.55
C ALA A 131 6.80 7.03 -6.94
N ASP A 132 7.80 6.81 -7.79
CA ASP A 132 7.80 7.32 -9.18
C ASP A 132 6.64 6.73 -10.00
N ILE A 133 6.37 5.43 -9.83
CA ILE A 133 5.25 4.75 -10.49
C ILE A 133 3.91 5.34 -10.03
N ILE A 134 3.72 5.53 -8.72
CA ILE A 134 2.52 6.14 -8.16
C ILE A 134 2.33 7.56 -8.71
N GLU A 135 3.38 8.37 -8.70
CA GLU A 135 3.34 9.76 -9.18
C GLU A 135 2.97 9.87 -10.67
N LYS A 136 3.46 8.93 -11.50
CA LYS A 136 3.12 8.86 -12.94
C LYS A 136 1.72 8.33 -13.21
N ASN A 137 1.18 7.48 -12.33
CA ASN A 137 -0.07 6.75 -12.57
C ASN A 137 -1.20 7.15 -11.61
N VAL A 138 -1.15 8.33 -10.99
CA VAL A 138 -2.13 8.78 -9.98
C VAL A 138 -3.58 8.63 -10.45
N GLU A 139 -3.86 8.86 -11.73
CA GLU A 139 -5.22 8.79 -12.29
C GLU A 139 -5.68 7.35 -12.60
N ASN A 140 -4.73 6.42 -12.74
CA ASN A 140 -4.98 5.01 -13.12
C ASN A 140 -5.02 4.04 -11.92
N ILE A 141 -4.54 4.46 -10.74
CA ILE A 141 -4.59 3.73 -9.45
C ILE A 141 -5.94 3.97 -8.75
#